data_AF-A0A0A9D4C7-F1
#
_entry.id   AF-A0A0A9D4C7-F1
#
_cell.length_a   1.000
_cell.length_b   1.000
_cell.length_c   1.000
_cell.angle_alpha   90.00
_cell.angle_beta   90.00
_cell.angle_gamma   90.00
#
_symmetry.space_group_name_H-M   'P 1'
#
loop_
_entity.id
_entity.type
_entity.pdbx_description
1 polymer ?
#
loop_
_entity_poly.entity_id
_entity_poly.type
_entity_poly.pdbx_seq_one_letter_code
_entity_poly.pdbx_strand_id
1 'polypeptide(L)'
;MDKHIEMSYCGFEAFKFLAKTYLGVESHELFGAVGELLREVDMTPADVAENLTPKSVDDDADSCLAALVKALEEAKEKKASGGDAQDEQDEEEQ
;
A
#
# COMPACT_ATOMS: atom_id res chain seq x y z
N MET A 1 6.13 11.11 26.26
CA MET A 1 6.57 11.98 25.13
C MET A 1 6.40 11.15 23.88
N ASP A 2 5.19 11.08 23.36
CA ASP A 2 4.89 10.32 22.15
C ASP A 2 5.39 11.13 20.96
N LYS A 3 6.48 10.65 20.37
CA LYS A 3 6.97 11.19 19.12
C LYS A 3 6.06 10.62 18.04
N HIS A 4 5.06 11.39 17.67
CA HIS A 4 4.28 11.15 16.46
C HIS A 4 5.26 11.19 15.28
N ILE A 5 5.70 10.03 14.82
CA ILE A 5 6.44 9.90 13.57
C ILE A 5 5.36 9.89 12.50
N GLU A 6 5.19 11.01 11.83
CA GLU A 6 4.37 11.09 10.61
C GLU A 6 5.02 10.16 9.58
N MET A 7 4.46 8.95 9.41
CA MET A 7 4.92 8.01 8.40
C MET A 7 4.52 8.55 7.04
N SER A 8 5.49 9.09 6.30
CA SER A 8 5.29 9.55 4.93
C SER A 8 4.62 8.48 4.07
N TYR A 9 3.62 8.88 3.26
CA TYR A 9 2.92 8.00 2.34
C TYR A 9 3.86 7.30 1.33
N CYS A 10 3.43 6.15 0.84
CA CYS A 10 4.22 5.33 -0.07
C CYS A 10 4.28 5.97 -1.47
N GLY A 11 5.40 6.63 -1.77
CA GLY A 11 5.69 7.09 -3.13
C GLY A 11 6.14 5.95 -4.06
N PHE A 12 6.14 6.21 -5.36
CA PHE A 12 6.52 5.22 -6.38
C PHE A 12 7.94 4.65 -6.20
N GLU A 13 8.89 5.45 -5.70
CA GLU A 13 10.25 4.96 -5.42
C GLU A 13 10.28 3.98 -4.23
N ALA A 14 9.52 4.26 -3.17
CA ALA A 14 9.36 3.35 -2.04
C ALA A 14 8.68 2.05 -2.47
N PHE A 15 7.62 2.14 -3.28
CA PHE A 15 6.98 0.98 -3.89
C PHE A 15 7.99 0.13 -4.70
N LYS A 16 8.80 0.74 -5.58
CA LYS A 16 9.80 -0.01 -6.37
C LYS A 16 10.81 -0.74 -5.47
N PHE A 17 11.24 -0.11 -4.39
CA PHE A 17 12.10 -0.75 -3.40
C PHE A 17 11.41 -1.94 -2.74
N LEU A 18 10.14 -1.80 -2.34
CA LEU A 18 9.34 -2.88 -1.76
C LEU A 18 9.12 -4.01 -2.76
N ALA A 19 8.72 -3.73 -4.00
CA ALA A 19 8.52 -4.74 -5.03
C ALA A 19 9.80 -5.56 -5.29
N LYS A 20 10.96 -4.89 -5.34
CA LYS A 20 12.25 -5.59 -5.42
C LYS A 20 12.54 -6.44 -4.18
N THR A 21 12.21 -5.94 -3.00
CA THR A 21 12.53 -6.61 -1.73
C THR A 21 11.66 -7.84 -1.47
N TYR A 22 10.36 -7.74 -1.74
CA TYR A 22 9.39 -8.80 -1.44
C TYR A 22 9.19 -9.77 -2.61
N LEU A 23 9.21 -9.26 -3.84
CA LEU A 23 8.87 -10.05 -5.04
C LEU A 23 10.07 -10.28 -5.95
N GLY A 24 11.21 -9.62 -5.70
CA GLY A 24 12.40 -9.73 -6.55
C GLY A 24 12.25 -9.10 -7.94
N VAL A 25 11.23 -8.27 -8.16
CA VAL A 25 10.94 -7.66 -9.47
C VAL A 25 11.29 -6.17 -9.48
N GLU A 26 11.93 -5.73 -10.57
CA GLU A 26 12.28 -4.31 -10.80
C GLU A 26 11.38 -3.64 -11.85
N SER A 27 10.61 -4.43 -12.60
CA SER A 27 9.70 -3.97 -13.63
C SER A 27 8.53 -4.95 -13.76
N HIS A 28 7.33 -4.41 -13.93
CA HIS A 28 6.12 -5.17 -14.22
C HIS A 28 5.14 -4.27 -14.98
N GLU A 29 4.25 -4.84 -15.79
CA GLU A 29 3.26 -4.05 -16.55
C GLU A 29 2.33 -3.22 -15.63
N LEU A 30 2.03 -3.73 -14.44
CA LEU A 30 1.22 -3.06 -13.43
C LEU A 30 1.94 -1.91 -12.69
N PHE A 31 3.27 -1.75 -12.83
CA PHE A 31 3.98 -0.68 -12.12
C PHE A 31 3.49 0.72 -12.53
N GLY A 32 3.09 0.88 -13.79
CA GLY A 32 2.49 2.13 -14.28
C GLY A 32 1.22 2.46 -13.51
N ALA A 33 0.28 1.51 -13.46
CA ALA A 33 -0.99 1.66 -12.75
C ALA A 33 -0.79 1.91 -11.26
N VAL A 34 0.08 1.15 -10.59
CA VAL A 34 0.41 1.34 -9.17
C VAL A 34 0.97 2.75 -8.93
N GLY A 35 1.89 3.22 -9.77
CA GLY A 35 2.49 4.54 -9.64
C GLY A 35 1.51 5.69 -9.84
N GLU A 36 0.50 5.53 -10.70
CA GLU A 36 -0.59 6.49 -10.88
C GLU A 36 -1.52 6.49 -9.66
N LEU A 37 -1.96 5.31 -9.22
CA LEU A 37 -2.88 5.17 -8.09
C LEU A 37 -2.27 5.65 -6.76
N LEU A 38 -0.99 5.37 -6.50
CA LEU A 38 -0.27 5.86 -5.30
C LEU A 38 -0.18 7.39 -5.22
N ARG A 39 -0.42 8.12 -6.31
CA ARG A 39 -0.50 9.60 -6.28
C ARG A 39 -1.88 10.10 -5.86
N GLU A 40 -2.89 9.27 -5.97
CA GLU A 40 -4.28 9.61 -5.68
C GLU A 40 -4.70 9.16 -4.26
N VAL A 41 -4.02 8.15 -3.71
CA VAL A 41 -4.34 7.57 -2.39
C VAL A 41 -3.25 7.78 -1.36
N ASP A 42 -3.67 7.80 -0.10
CA ASP A 42 -2.79 7.98 1.06
C ASP A 42 -2.56 6.62 1.71
N MET A 43 -1.69 5.80 1.11
CA MET A 43 -1.36 4.47 1.61
C MET A 43 0.06 4.46 2.18
N THR A 44 0.27 3.87 3.36
CA THR A 44 1.60 3.84 3.98
C THR A 44 2.51 2.78 3.34
N PRO A 45 3.84 2.90 3.47
CA PRO A 45 4.74 1.83 3.01
C PRO A 45 4.45 0.46 3.65
N ALA A 46 3.91 0.43 4.87
CA ALA A 46 3.54 -0.80 5.55
C ALA A 46 2.32 -1.46 4.87
N ASP A 47 1.28 -0.69 4.56
CA ASP A 47 0.08 -1.19 3.86
C ASP A 47 0.44 -1.71 2.47
N VAL A 48 1.34 -0.99 1.75
CA VAL A 48 1.83 -1.46 0.45
C VAL A 48 2.62 -2.76 0.60
N ALA A 49 3.49 -2.86 1.61
CA ALA A 49 4.27 -4.06 1.86
C ALA A 49 3.40 -5.27 2.22
N GLU A 50 2.30 -5.07 2.96
CA GLU A 50 1.34 -6.13 3.28
C GLU A 50 0.75 -6.75 2.01
N ASN A 51 0.40 -5.92 1.03
CA ASN A 51 -0.14 -6.39 -0.26
C ASN A 51 0.91 -7.08 -1.13
N LEU A 52 2.19 -6.70 -0.98
CA LEU A 52 3.31 -7.30 -1.73
C LEU A 52 3.88 -8.56 -1.06
N THR A 53 3.45 -8.90 0.14
CA THR A 53 3.92 -10.10 0.84
C THR A 53 3.14 -11.32 0.34
N PRO A 54 3.80 -12.32 -0.28
CA PRO A 54 3.14 -13.56 -0.68
C PRO A 54 2.48 -14.25 0.52
N LYS A 55 1.19 -14.57 0.42
CA LYS A 55 0.42 -15.18 1.52
C LYS A 55 0.42 -16.71 1.44
N SER A 56 0.75 -17.25 0.28
CA SER A 56 0.86 -18.67 0.00
C SER A 56 2.09 -18.98 -0.85
N VAL A 57 2.44 -20.26 -0.99
CA VAL A 57 3.56 -20.71 -1.82
C VAL A 57 3.29 -20.60 -3.32
N ASP A 58 2.02 -20.45 -3.70
CA ASP A 58 1.56 -20.35 -5.08
C ASP A 58 1.40 -18.89 -5.54
N ASP A 59 1.57 -17.93 -4.62
CA ASP A 59 1.54 -16.50 -4.95
C ASP A 59 2.84 -16.08 -5.63
N ASP A 60 2.71 -15.29 -6.69
CA ASP A 60 3.80 -14.73 -7.45
C ASP A 60 3.72 -13.20 -7.51
N ALA A 61 4.62 -12.58 -8.27
CA ALA A 61 4.64 -11.14 -8.42
C ALA A 61 3.34 -10.60 -9.03
N ASP A 62 2.73 -11.36 -9.94
CA ASP A 62 1.53 -10.95 -10.68
C ASP A 62 0.34 -10.93 -9.72
N SER A 63 0.17 -12.00 -8.91
CA SER A 63 -0.93 -12.09 -7.94
C SER A 63 -0.80 -11.02 -6.84
N CYS A 64 0.41 -10.79 -6.33
CA CYS A 64 0.67 -9.77 -5.31
C CYS A 64 0.45 -8.35 -5.85
N LEU A 65 0.93 -8.05 -7.06
CA LEU A 65 0.73 -6.73 -7.67
C LEU A 65 -0.73 -6.48 -8.05
N ALA A 66 -1.45 -7.50 -8.52
CA ALA A 66 -2.88 -7.39 -8.79
C ALA A 66 -3.67 -7.11 -7.49
N ALA A 67 -3.30 -7.76 -6.38
CA ALA A 67 -3.88 -7.49 -5.07
C ALA A 67 -3.63 -6.03 -4.62
N LEU A 68 -2.40 -5.53 -4.79
CA LEU A 68 -2.07 -4.14 -4.48
C LEU A 68 -2.89 -3.15 -5.34
N VAL A 69 -2.98 -3.37 -6.65
CA VAL A 69 -3.78 -2.50 -7.54
C VAL A 69 -5.23 -2.42 -7.05
N LYS A 70 -5.83 -3.56 -6.73
CA LYS A 70 -7.20 -3.61 -6.20
C LYS A 70 -7.34 -2.83 -4.90
N ALA A 71 -6.40 -3.00 -3.96
CA ALA A 71 -6.42 -2.27 -2.69
C ALA A 71 -6.30 -0.75 -2.89
N LEU A 72 -5.48 -0.32 -3.85
CA LEU A 72 -5.34 1.09 -4.20
C LEU A 72 -6.60 1.66 -4.88
N GLU A 73 -7.25 0.90 -5.75
CA GLU A 73 -8.54 1.29 -6.34
C GLU A 73 -9.62 1.45 -5.27
N GLU A 74 -9.74 0.50 -4.34
CA GLU A 74 -10.68 0.57 -3.22
C GLU A 74 -10.38 1.78 -2.31
N ALA A 75 -9.11 2.07 -2.03
CA ALA A 75 -8.71 3.25 -1.26
C ALA A 75 -9.06 4.56 -1.98
N LYS A 76 -8.92 4.60 -3.30
CA LYS A 76 -9.29 5.75 -4.13
C LYS A 76 -10.81 5.98 -4.13
N GLU A 77 -11.59 4.92 -4.26
CA GLU A 77 -13.05 5.00 -4.19
C GLU A 77 -13.52 5.51 -2.82
N LYS A 78 -12.96 4.99 -1.72
CA LYS A 78 -13.27 5.43 -0.35
C LYS A 78 -12.99 6.93 -0.15
N LYS A 79 -11.87 7.42 -0.68
CA LYS A 79 -11.53 8.85 -0.69
C LYS A 79 -12.54 9.69 -1.50
N ALA A 80 -12.98 9.19 -2.66
CA ALA A 80 -13.90 9.91 -3.54
C ALA A 80 -15.35 9.93 -3.02
N SER A 81 -15.77 8.92 -2.25
CA SER A 81 -17.15 8.82 -1.72
C SER A 81 -17.39 9.55 -0.39
N GLY A 82 -16.42 10.31 0.13
CA GLY A 82 -16.58 11.09 1.36
C GLY A 82 -16.67 10.25 2.64
N GLY A 83 -16.02 9.08 2.68
CA GLY A 83 -15.94 8.24 3.86
C GLY A 83 -14.86 8.72 4.83
N ASP A 84 -15.28 9.47 5.85
CA ASP A 84 -14.54 9.64 7.11
C ASP A 84 -14.54 8.32 7.90
N ALA A 85 -13.49 8.10 8.71
CA ALA A 85 -13.19 6.95 9.60
C ALA A 85 -12.42 5.73 9.01
N GLN A 86 -11.09 5.74 9.15
CA GLN A 86 -10.37 4.95 10.16
C GLN A 86 -8.85 5.20 10.10
N ASP A 87 -8.34 6.04 11.01
CA ASP A 87 -7.18 5.69 11.84
C ASP A 87 -7.62 5.91 13.28
N GLU A 88 -8.53 5.06 13.74
CA GLU A 88 -8.71 4.80 15.16
C GLU A 88 -7.78 3.63 15.49
N GLN A 89 -6.54 3.94 15.88
CA GLN A 89 -5.77 3.04 16.73
C GLN A 89 -6.03 3.42 18.18
N ASP A 90 -7.01 2.70 18.73
CA ASP A 90 -7.29 2.36 20.13
C ASP A 90 -7.08 3.41 21.25
N GLU A 91 -8.19 3.69 21.93
CA GLU A 91 -8.31 4.35 23.22
C GLU A 91 -7.93 3.42 24.40
N GLU A 92 -7.54 4.04 25.54
CA GLU A 92 -7.58 3.54 26.94
C GLU A 92 -6.45 2.60 27.43
N GLU A 93 -5.89 2.74 28.64
CA GLU A 93 -6.50 3.07 29.94
C GLU A 93 -5.59 3.91 30.89
N GLN A 94 -6.24 4.90 31.54
CA GLN A 94 -6.16 5.35 32.95
C GLN A 94 -4.82 5.62 33.65
#